data_AF-A0A6I4IHK5-F1
#
_entry.id   AF-A0A6I4IHK5-F1
#
_cell.length_a   1.000
_cell.length_b   1.000
_cell.length_c   1.000
_cell.angle_alpha   90.00
_cell.angle_beta   90.00
_cell.angle_gamma   90.00
#
_symmetry.space_group_name_H-M   'P 1'
#
loop_
_entity.id
_entity.type
_entity.pdbx_description
1 polymer ?
#
loop_
_entity_poly.entity_id
_entity_poly.type
_entity_poly.pdbx_seq_one_letter_code
_entity_poly.pdbx_strand_id
1 'polypeptide(L)'
;MKAKHFILIAFCINAAILSAQTLGEFKPGKSGPLSLEKPKFDNRNVYIADFAVHYQVYSEKAASKKGGSGLFGAVMGSAKASLAVGLDVSEETLQNITNTAYSQFLADLKEKGFNVMKTEEAKDTEFYKGYQYSDSLKMFPSTTIEGAITVHPQNVGFFYKEKGSTENTTKLSKELNDAAVIRVDLYVEFVKSKGSNKSGIGANVVAKTNLVLSENSTIVHFIVGRNKIGGSPLAEYQGILKKDLDIDGVIKEEKITNYVDSDYDNWGTKTAFGTVYVAKNKATAKAAIVPADAPKYEQGVEQAIDVFLKHHLNEFHSKYFK
;
A
#
# COMPACT_ATOMS: atom_id res chain seq x y z
N MET A 1 -72.07 6.89 -24.42
CA MET A 1 -71.16 7.37 -23.36
C MET A 1 -70.00 6.40 -23.22
N LYS A 2 -68.79 6.78 -23.62
CA LYS A 2 -67.58 5.94 -23.54
C LYS A 2 -66.72 6.45 -22.39
N ALA A 3 -66.67 5.71 -21.29
CA ALA A 3 -65.83 6.02 -20.13
C ALA A 3 -64.39 5.58 -20.41
N LYS A 4 -63.49 6.53 -20.68
CA LYS A 4 -62.05 6.28 -20.77
C LYS A 4 -61.49 6.15 -19.35
N HIS A 5 -61.02 4.96 -19.00
CA HIS A 5 -60.26 4.72 -17.78
C HIS A 5 -58.80 5.11 -18.03
N PHE A 6 -58.31 6.14 -17.36
CA PHE A 6 -56.89 6.44 -17.26
C PHE A 6 -56.31 5.60 -16.12
N ILE A 7 -55.47 4.62 -16.45
CA ILE A 7 -54.64 3.89 -15.48
C ILE A 7 -53.34 4.69 -15.35
N LEU A 8 -53.14 5.32 -14.19
CA LEU A 8 -51.89 5.97 -13.82
C LEU A 8 -50.96 4.90 -13.22
N ILE A 9 -50.01 4.42 -14.01
CA ILE A 9 -48.94 3.53 -13.53
C ILE A 9 -47.90 4.41 -12.84
N ALA A 10 -47.88 4.39 -11.50
CA ALA A 10 -46.81 4.99 -10.71
C ALA A 10 -45.54 4.13 -10.84
N PHE A 11 -44.57 4.64 -11.59
CA PHE A 11 -43.25 4.03 -11.72
C PHE A 11 -42.43 4.40 -10.47
N CYS A 12 -42.44 3.55 -9.46
CA CYS A 12 -41.55 3.67 -8.30
C CYS A 12 -40.12 3.34 -8.74
N ILE A 13 -39.35 4.37 -9.13
CA ILE A 13 -37.90 4.28 -9.29
C ILE A 13 -37.31 4.11 -7.90
N ASN A 14 -37.01 2.87 -7.52
CA ASN A 14 -36.08 2.59 -6.44
C ASN A 14 -34.69 3.03 -6.91
N ALA A 15 -34.35 4.30 -6.67
CA ALA A 15 -32.98 4.77 -6.74
C ALA A 15 -32.25 4.16 -5.54
N ALA A 16 -31.63 3.00 -5.73
CA ALA A 16 -30.57 2.57 -4.84
C ALA A 16 -29.50 3.67 -4.86
N ILE A 17 -29.39 4.41 -3.75
CA ILE A 17 -28.29 5.33 -3.52
C ILE A 17 -27.06 4.44 -3.31
N LEU A 18 -26.45 4.01 -4.42
CA LEU A 18 -25.07 3.58 -4.44
C LEU A 18 -24.30 4.76 -3.85
N SER A 19 -23.83 4.60 -2.61
CA SER A 19 -22.87 5.54 -2.05
C SER A 19 -21.64 5.39 -2.93
N ALA A 20 -21.50 6.27 -3.91
CA ALA A 20 -20.33 6.30 -4.77
C ALA A 20 -19.18 6.66 -3.85
N GLN A 21 -18.40 5.65 -3.50
CA GLN A 21 -17.17 5.88 -2.80
C GLN A 21 -16.29 6.76 -3.68
N THR A 22 -16.00 7.97 -3.21
CA THR A 22 -15.22 8.91 -3.98
C THR A 22 -13.76 8.63 -3.71
N LEU A 23 -13.06 8.12 -4.72
CA LEU A 23 -11.62 8.18 -4.72
C LEU A 23 -11.20 9.66 -4.77
N GLY A 24 -10.10 9.98 -4.09
CA GLY A 24 -9.45 11.27 -4.19
C GLY A 24 -8.86 11.52 -5.60
N GLU A 25 -8.10 12.61 -5.72
CA GLU A 25 -7.46 12.98 -6.99
C GLU A 25 -6.40 11.95 -7.41
N PHE A 26 -6.68 11.20 -8.48
CA PHE A 26 -5.73 10.24 -9.04
C PHE A 26 -4.58 10.95 -9.78
N LYS A 27 -3.36 10.81 -9.26
CA LYS A 27 -2.13 11.38 -9.84
C LYS A 27 -1.16 10.29 -10.31
N PRO A 28 -1.39 9.70 -11.48
CA PRO A 28 -0.46 8.72 -12.03
C PRO A 28 0.86 9.38 -12.45
N GLY A 29 1.91 8.59 -12.38
CA GLY A 29 3.23 8.91 -12.86
C GLY A 29 3.87 7.72 -13.58
N LYS A 30 5.08 7.97 -14.07
CA LYS A 30 5.91 6.92 -14.63
C LYS A 30 7.36 7.13 -14.20
N SER A 31 8.09 6.04 -14.10
CA SER A 31 9.53 6.00 -13.93
C SER A 31 10.16 5.21 -15.08
N GLY A 32 11.48 5.36 -15.26
CA GLY A 32 12.25 4.66 -16.29
C GLY A 32 12.76 5.55 -17.42
N PRO A 33 13.58 4.99 -18.33
CA PRO A 33 14.28 5.77 -19.36
C PRO A 33 13.36 6.15 -20.54
N LEU A 34 13.30 7.46 -20.83
CA LEU A 34 12.54 8.04 -21.96
C LEU A 34 12.88 7.41 -23.32
N SER A 35 14.09 6.87 -23.50
CA SER A 35 14.54 6.23 -24.74
C SER A 35 13.81 4.92 -25.09
N LEU A 36 13.05 4.37 -24.14
CA LEU A 36 12.31 3.12 -24.31
C LEU A 36 10.82 3.34 -24.64
N GLU A 37 10.31 4.57 -24.66
CA GLU A 37 8.89 4.92 -24.85
C GLU A 37 8.41 4.94 -26.32
N LYS A 38 8.96 4.07 -27.15
CA LYS A 38 8.53 3.92 -28.54
C LYS A 38 7.95 2.53 -28.75
N PRO A 39 6.92 2.38 -29.60
CA PRO A 39 6.41 1.06 -29.96
C PRO A 39 7.54 0.19 -30.53
N LYS A 40 7.91 -0.86 -29.80
CA LYS A 40 9.09 -1.67 -30.11
C LYS A 40 8.80 -3.16 -30.19
N PHE A 41 7.70 -3.62 -29.63
CA PHE A 41 7.34 -5.04 -29.61
C PHE A 41 5.91 -5.27 -30.09
N ASP A 42 5.67 -6.45 -30.65
CA ASP A 42 4.41 -6.96 -31.18
C ASP A 42 4.03 -8.32 -30.57
N ASN A 43 4.88 -8.87 -29.69
CA ASN A 43 4.58 -10.09 -28.96
C ASN A 43 3.42 -9.85 -27.99
N ARG A 44 2.34 -10.62 -28.16
CA ARG A 44 1.13 -10.55 -27.34
C ARG A 44 1.25 -11.34 -26.03
N ASN A 45 2.28 -12.16 -25.86
CA ASN A 45 2.44 -12.94 -24.65
C ASN A 45 2.89 -12.04 -23.49
N VAL A 46 2.22 -12.19 -22.36
CA VAL A 46 2.56 -11.50 -21.11
C VAL A 46 2.67 -12.52 -19.99
N TYR A 47 3.64 -12.34 -19.10
CA TYR A 47 3.91 -13.20 -17.97
C TYR A 47 3.92 -12.37 -16.69
N ILE A 48 3.03 -12.69 -15.74
CA ILE A 48 2.99 -12.01 -14.44
C ILE A 48 3.95 -12.73 -13.51
N ALA A 49 5.13 -12.15 -13.31
CA ALA A 49 6.18 -12.72 -12.48
C ALA A 49 5.89 -12.58 -10.98
N ASP A 50 5.15 -11.54 -10.60
CA ASP A 50 4.75 -11.30 -9.22
C ASP A 50 3.52 -10.38 -9.17
N PHE A 51 2.67 -10.62 -8.18
CA PHE A 51 1.51 -9.78 -7.85
C PHE A 51 1.29 -9.81 -6.35
N ALA A 52 1.57 -8.68 -5.69
CA ALA A 52 1.48 -8.54 -4.25
C ALA A 52 0.74 -7.26 -3.86
N VAL A 53 -0.12 -7.37 -2.85
CA VAL A 53 -0.70 -6.21 -2.16
C VAL A 53 -0.26 -6.23 -0.70
N HIS A 54 0.26 -5.10 -0.24
CA HIS A 54 0.75 -4.89 1.11
C HIS A 54 -0.27 -4.03 1.85
N TYR A 55 -1.00 -4.61 2.80
CA TYR A 55 -2.03 -3.92 3.58
C TYR A 55 -1.49 -3.57 4.96
N GLN A 56 -1.38 -2.28 5.28
CA GLN A 56 -1.10 -1.84 6.64
C GLN A 56 -2.30 -2.17 7.54
N VAL A 57 -2.08 -3.05 8.53
CA VAL A 57 -3.11 -3.46 9.50
C VAL A 57 -2.78 -2.98 10.92
N TYR A 58 -1.54 -2.59 11.18
CA TYR A 58 -1.15 -1.94 12.43
C TYR A 58 -0.13 -0.82 12.20
N SER A 59 -0.01 0.10 13.16
CA SER A 59 1.05 1.11 13.20
C SER A 59 1.43 1.40 14.64
N GLU A 60 2.71 1.29 14.98
CA GLU A 60 3.23 1.65 16.29
C GLU A 60 4.15 2.86 16.19
N LYS A 61 3.98 3.83 17.08
CA LYS A 61 4.82 5.03 17.13
C LYS A 61 5.14 5.40 18.56
N ALA A 62 6.31 5.96 18.78
CA ALA A 62 6.69 6.52 20.05
C ALA A 62 7.35 7.89 19.87
N ALA A 63 7.12 8.77 20.84
CA ALA A 63 7.86 10.01 21.01
C ALA A 63 8.53 9.99 22.38
N SER A 64 9.70 10.60 22.48
CA SER A 64 10.42 10.71 23.76
C SER A 64 11.01 12.10 23.92
N LYS A 65 10.99 12.60 25.16
CA LYS A 65 11.69 13.81 25.59
C LYS A 65 12.74 13.40 26.60
N LYS A 66 14.00 13.72 26.32
CA LYS A 66 15.10 13.43 27.25
C LYS A 66 14.99 14.36 28.46
N GLY A 67 15.11 13.79 29.66
CA GLY A 67 15.28 14.54 30.90
C GLY A 67 16.66 15.18 31.00
N GLY A 68 16.91 15.94 32.06
CA GLY A 68 18.21 16.55 32.30
C GLY A 68 18.19 17.60 33.40
N SER A 69 19.38 18.11 33.73
CA SER A 69 19.53 19.21 34.69
C SER A 69 19.36 20.56 33.98
N GLY A 70 18.62 21.46 34.60
CA GLY A 70 18.42 22.84 34.18
C GLY A 70 19.29 23.84 34.97
N LEU A 71 19.05 25.13 34.75
CA LEU A 71 19.75 26.21 35.43
C LEU A 71 19.42 26.19 36.94
N PHE A 72 20.39 26.52 37.80
CA PHE A 72 20.25 26.60 39.26
C PHE A 72 19.86 25.30 39.99
N GLY A 73 20.17 24.13 39.41
CA GLY A 73 19.94 22.84 40.05
C GLY A 73 18.57 22.22 39.78
N ALA A 74 17.72 22.88 38.99
CA ALA A 74 16.46 22.31 38.51
C ALA A 74 16.71 20.97 37.80
N VAL A 75 15.78 20.02 37.95
CA VAL A 75 15.86 18.73 37.26
C VAL A 75 14.55 18.40 36.55
N MET A 76 14.68 17.83 35.35
CA MET A 76 13.59 17.31 34.54
C MET A 76 13.75 15.80 34.37
N GLY A 77 12.67 15.06 34.59
CA GLY A 77 12.56 13.65 34.24
C GLY A 77 12.27 13.45 32.75
N SER A 78 12.77 12.34 32.20
CA SER A 78 12.43 11.95 30.82
C SER A 78 10.96 11.58 30.67
N ALA A 79 10.40 11.80 29.48
CA ALA A 79 9.03 11.47 29.13
C ALA A 79 9.00 10.58 27.87
N LYS A 80 8.15 9.55 27.86
CA LYS A 80 7.91 8.70 26.68
C LYS A 80 6.41 8.48 26.46
N ALA A 81 5.93 8.72 25.24
CA ALA A 81 4.56 8.41 24.85
C ALA A 81 4.57 7.43 23.67
N SER A 82 3.86 6.32 23.81
CA SER A 82 3.70 5.29 22.77
C SER A 82 2.24 5.18 22.33
N LEU A 83 2.01 5.00 21.04
CA LEU A 83 0.70 4.83 20.44
C LEU A 83 0.73 3.67 19.44
N ALA A 84 -0.13 2.68 19.67
CA ALA A 84 -0.42 1.61 18.73
C ALA A 84 -1.81 1.83 18.14
N VAL A 85 -1.94 1.73 16.82
CA VAL A 85 -3.20 1.83 16.10
C VAL A 85 -3.35 0.58 15.25
N GLY A 86 -4.42 -0.19 15.47
CA GLY A 86 -4.79 -1.33 14.64
C GLY A 86 -5.97 -0.98 13.73
N LEU A 87 -6.05 -1.65 12.58
CA LEU A 87 -7.19 -1.61 11.68
C LEU A 87 -8.00 -2.91 11.88
N ASP A 88 -9.31 -2.77 12.08
CA ASP A 88 -10.21 -3.91 12.23
C ASP A 88 -10.64 -4.41 10.84
N VAL A 89 -9.78 -5.20 10.21
CA VAL A 89 -10.02 -5.83 8.92
C VAL A 89 -9.62 -7.30 8.97
N SER A 90 -10.44 -8.16 8.36
CA SER A 90 -10.21 -9.61 8.39
C SER A 90 -9.23 -10.06 7.31
N GLU A 91 -8.51 -11.17 7.55
CA GLU A 91 -7.66 -11.79 6.52
C GLU A 91 -8.46 -12.18 5.28
N GLU A 92 -9.72 -12.63 5.45
CA GLU A 92 -10.61 -12.99 4.34
C GLU A 92 -10.85 -11.79 3.42
N THR A 93 -11.13 -10.62 4.02
CA THR A 93 -11.32 -9.36 3.29
C THR A 93 -10.09 -9.00 2.46
N LEU A 94 -8.89 -9.07 3.06
CA LEU A 94 -7.64 -8.76 2.35
C LEU A 94 -7.37 -9.74 1.20
N GLN A 95 -7.69 -11.02 1.42
CA GLN A 95 -7.54 -12.05 0.40
C GLN A 95 -8.52 -11.85 -0.77
N ASN A 96 -9.77 -11.51 -0.47
CA ASN A 96 -10.82 -11.27 -1.48
C ASN A 96 -10.41 -10.11 -2.40
N ILE A 97 -10.02 -8.96 -1.84
CA ILE A 97 -9.55 -7.80 -2.61
C ILE A 97 -8.40 -8.20 -3.55
N THR A 98 -7.44 -8.96 -3.03
CA THR A 98 -6.25 -9.36 -3.80
C THR A 98 -6.61 -10.32 -4.94
N ASN A 99 -7.51 -11.27 -4.69
CA ASN A 99 -8.02 -12.20 -5.70
C ASN A 99 -8.84 -11.47 -6.78
N THR A 100 -9.71 -10.54 -6.38
CA THR A 100 -10.52 -9.71 -7.29
C THR A 100 -9.61 -8.84 -8.16
N ALA A 101 -8.67 -8.12 -7.54
CA ALA A 101 -7.73 -7.25 -8.25
C ALA A 101 -6.90 -8.02 -9.30
N TYR A 102 -6.38 -9.20 -8.94
CA TYR A 102 -5.66 -10.05 -9.88
C TYR A 102 -6.57 -10.52 -11.03
N SER A 103 -7.77 -10.99 -10.71
CA SER A 103 -8.74 -11.47 -11.71
C SER A 103 -9.16 -10.36 -12.68
N GLN A 104 -9.39 -9.15 -12.18
CA GLN A 104 -9.70 -7.98 -13.00
C GLN A 104 -8.50 -7.58 -13.87
N PHE A 105 -7.29 -7.61 -13.33
CA PHE A 105 -6.08 -7.33 -14.12
C PHE A 105 -5.86 -8.35 -15.24
N LEU A 106 -6.14 -9.63 -15.00
CA LEU A 106 -6.15 -10.66 -16.05
C LEU A 106 -7.19 -10.37 -17.14
N ALA A 107 -8.39 -9.92 -16.74
CA ALA A 107 -9.45 -9.57 -17.69
C ALA A 107 -9.04 -8.38 -18.54
N ASP A 108 -8.49 -7.33 -17.93
CA ASP A 108 -8.01 -6.12 -18.61
C ASP A 108 -6.87 -6.44 -19.60
N LEU A 109 -5.91 -7.31 -19.21
CA LEU A 109 -4.85 -7.78 -20.13
C LEU A 109 -5.43 -8.49 -21.35
N LYS A 110 -6.40 -9.38 -21.15
CA LYS A 110 -7.07 -10.11 -22.24
C LYS A 110 -7.90 -9.19 -23.12
N GLU A 111 -8.58 -8.19 -22.53
CA GLU A 111 -9.33 -7.16 -23.27
C GLU A 111 -8.41 -6.35 -24.19
N LYS A 112 -7.14 -6.13 -23.79
CA LYS A 112 -6.10 -5.54 -24.64
C LYS A 112 -5.51 -6.50 -25.68
N GLY A 113 -6.01 -7.74 -25.76
CA GLY A 113 -5.56 -8.72 -26.73
C GLY A 113 -4.18 -9.33 -26.41
N PHE A 114 -3.79 -9.32 -25.14
CA PHE A 114 -2.63 -10.07 -24.65
C PHE A 114 -3.01 -11.51 -24.31
N ASN A 115 -2.05 -12.42 -24.52
CA ASN A 115 -2.11 -13.81 -24.08
C ASN A 115 -1.38 -13.90 -22.73
N VAL A 116 -2.12 -14.11 -21.64
CA VAL A 116 -1.49 -14.30 -20.33
C VAL A 116 -0.96 -15.72 -20.21
N MET A 117 0.36 -15.85 -20.11
CA MET A 117 1.06 -17.11 -19.92
C MET A 117 0.76 -17.70 -18.53
N LYS A 118 0.74 -19.02 -18.43
CA LYS A 118 0.65 -19.72 -17.15
C LYS A 118 2.00 -19.64 -16.43
N THR A 119 1.97 -19.61 -15.10
CA THR A 119 3.20 -19.54 -14.30
C THR A 119 4.15 -20.69 -14.61
N GLU A 120 3.63 -21.90 -14.77
CA GLU A 120 4.43 -23.12 -14.97
C GLU A 120 5.23 -23.11 -16.28
N GLU A 121 4.84 -22.27 -17.25
CA GLU A 121 5.58 -22.12 -18.52
C GLU A 121 6.98 -21.52 -18.30
N ALA A 122 7.21 -20.82 -17.18
CA ALA A 122 8.51 -20.26 -16.85
C ALA A 122 9.39 -21.18 -15.98
N LYS A 123 8.89 -22.35 -15.54
CA LYS A 123 9.58 -23.20 -14.55
C LYS A 123 10.98 -23.66 -14.97
N ASP A 124 11.18 -23.89 -16.26
CA ASP A 124 12.42 -24.44 -16.81
C ASP A 124 13.39 -23.33 -17.28
N THR A 125 13.08 -22.06 -16.98
CA THR A 125 13.96 -20.93 -17.30
C THR A 125 15.18 -20.92 -16.39
N GLU A 126 16.34 -20.55 -16.94
CA GLU A 126 17.56 -20.39 -16.14
C GLU A 126 17.43 -19.20 -15.17
N PHE A 127 16.50 -18.27 -15.40
CA PHE A 127 16.13 -17.24 -14.43
C PHE A 127 15.58 -17.83 -13.13
N TYR A 128 14.69 -18.82 -13.19
CA TYR A 128 14.06 -19.41 -12.00
C TYR A 128 14.84 -20.55 -11.36
N LYS A 129 16.09 -20.79 -11.79
CA LYS A 129 16.97 -21.76 -11.16
C LYS A 129 17.22 -21.42 -9.69
N GLY A 130 16.83 -22.32 -8.79
CA GLY A 130 16.95 -22.13 -7.34
C GLY A 130 15.86 -21.28 -6.70
N TYR A 131 14.80 -20.94 -7.43
CA TYR A 131 13.58 -20.40 -6.84
C TYR A 131 12.71 -21.55 -6.31
N GLN A 132 11.91 -21.23 -5.30
CA GLN A 132 10.80 -22.08 -4.85
C GLN A 132 9.53 -21.71 -5.64
N TYR A 133 8.58 -22.63 -5.75
CA TYR A 133 7.28 -22.39 -6.38
C TYR A 133 6.17 -22.68 -5.37
N SER A 134 5.15 -21.84 -5.33
CA SER A 134 3.92 -22.08 -4.58
C SER A 134 2.73 -21.45 -5.29
N ASP A 135 1.60 -22.14 -5.29
CA ASP A 135 0.27 -21.67 -5.74
C ASP A 135 -0.64 -21.22 -4.59
N SER A 136 -0.11 -21.30 -3.37
CA SER A 136 -0.80 -21.12 -2.10
C SER A 136 0.11 -20.39 -1.10
N LEU A 137 0.63 -19.23 -1.52
CA LEU A 137 1.39 -18.36 -0.65
C LEU A 137 0.49 -17.87 0.50
N LYS A 138 0.89 -18.22 1.72
CA LYS A 138 0.24 -17.71 2.93
C LYS A 138 0.53 -16.22 3.08
N MET A 139 -0.35 -15.50 3.74
CA MET A 139 -0.07 -14.13 4.17
C MET A 139 1.13 -14.11 5.11
N PHE A 140 2.00 -13.11 4.97
CA PHE A 140 3.17 -12.93 5.83
C PHE A 140 3.41 -11.43 6.10
N PRO A 141 4.08 -11.08 7.22
CA PRO A 141 4.43 -9.69 7.50
C PRO A 141 5.27 -9.09 6.36
N SER A 142 4.87 -7.91 5.89
CA SER A 142 5.60 -7.21 4.84
C SER A 142 7.01 -6.87 5.29
N THR A 143 7.98 -7.10 4.40
CA THR A 143 9.39 -6.77 4.64
C THR A 143 9.73 -5.33 4.23
N THR A 144 8.80 -4.63 3.57
CA THR A 144 8.99 -3.28 3.03
C THR A 144 8.20 -2.22 3.79
N ILE A 145 7.09 -2.58 4.43
CA ILE A 145 6.29 -1.68 5.28
C ILE A 145 6.03 -2.30 6.64
N GLU A 146 6.52 -1.63 7.69
CA GLU A 146 6.16 -1.97 9.07
C GLU A 146 4.66 -1.84 9.27
N GLY A 147 4.05 -2.82 9.96
CA GLY A 147 2.61 -2.78 10.18
C GLY A 147 1.79 -3.45 9.09
N ALA A 148 2.41 -3.82 7.97
CA ALA A 148 1.71 -4.37 6.83
C ALA A 148 1.83 -5.89 6.71
N ILE A 149 0.82 -6.49 6.07
CA ILE A 149 0.79 -7.89 5.67
C ILE A 149 0.85 -7.94 4.14
N THR A 150 1.74 -8.76 3.60
CA THR A 150 1.82 -9.07 2.17
C THR A 150 0.85 -10.19 1.83
N VAL A 151 0.04 -9.95 0.80
CA VAL A 151 -0.98 -10.88 0.31
C VAL A 151 -0.78 -11.08 -1.18
N HIS A 152 -0.75 -12.35 -1.59
CA HIS A 152 -0.74 -12.79 -2.98
C HIS A 152 -2.10 -13.39 -3.35
N PRO A 153 -2.50 -13.41 -4.64
CA PRO A 153 -3.72 -14.08 -5.05
C PRO A 153 -3.60 -15.59 -4.83
N GLN A 154 -4.71 -16.23 -4.41
CA GLN A 154 -4.77 -17.68 -4.16
C GLN A 154 -5.03 -18.47 -5.45
N ASN A 155 -4.55 -19.71 -5.48
CA ASN A 155 -4.66 -20.62 -6.63
C ASN A 155 -3.91 -20.10 -7.88
N VAL A 156 -2.87 -19.32 -7.66
CA VAL A 156 -2.00 -18.74 -8.69
C VAL A 156 -0.56 -19.02 -8.29
N GLY A 157 0.16 -19.74 -9.15
CA GLY A 157 1.58 -20.04 -8.93
C GLY A 157 2.45 -18.79 -8.98
N PHE A 158 3.40 -18.68 -8.05
CA PHE A 158 4.51 -17.72 -8.13
C PHE A 158 5.84 -18.40 -7.76
N PHE A 159 6.90 -17.95 -8.42
CA PHE A 159 8.26 -18.32 -8.06
C PHE A 159 8.85 -17.29 -7.10
N TYR A 160 9.40 -17.73 -5.98
CA TYR A 160 9.93 -16.84 -4.95
C TYR A 160 11.27 -17.33 -4.37
N LYS A 161 11.95 -16.41 -3.70
CA LYS A 161 13.12 -16.65 -2.86
C LYS A 161 12.82 -16.09 -1.48
N GLU A 162 13.16 -16.80 -0.41
CA GLU A 162 12.94 -16.33 0.97
C GLU A 162 13.64 -15.00 1.26
N LYS A 163 14.80 -14.75 0.65
CA LYS A 163 15.55 -13.48 0.77
C LYS A 163 15.11 -12.41 -0.22
N GLY A 164 14.02 -12.64 -0.98
CA GLY A 164 13.63 -11.83 -2.13
C GLY A 164 14.54 -12.04 -3.34
N SER A 165 14.16 -11.46 -4.48
CA SER A 165 14.96 -11.45 -5.70
C SER A 165 15.28 -10.03 -6.14
N THR A 166 16.56 -9.76 -6.39
CA THR A 166 17.05 -8.52 -7.01
C THR A 166 17.42 -8.72 -8.48
N GLU A 167 17.04 -9.87 -9.06
CA GLU A 167 17.44 -10.22 -10.42
C GLU A 167 16.65 -9.43 -11.46
N ASN A 168 17.34 -8.95 -12.48
CA ASN A 168 16.73 -8.21 -13.56
C ASN A 168 15.90 -9.15 -14.46
N THR A 169 14.58 -8.94 -14.48
CA THR A 169 13.61 -9.74 -15.25
C THR A 169 13.71 -9.57 -16.77
N THR A 170 14.59 -8.69 -17.26
CA THR A 170 14.98 -8.61 -18.68
C THR A 170 15.50 -9.96 -19.20
N LYS A 171 16.24 -10.72 -18.37
CA LYS A 171 16.68 -12.08 -18.72
C LYS A 171 15.50 -13.03 -18.88
N LEU A 172 14.56 -12.98 -17.94
CA LEU A 172 13.34 -13.80 -17.96
C LEU A 172 12.52 -13.54 -19.22
N SER A 173 12.28 -12.26 -19.57
CA SER A 173 11.54 -11.91 -20.78
C SER A 173 12.16 -12.52 -22.04
N LYS A 174 13.49 -12.45 -22.17
CA LYS A 174 14.21 -13.09 -23.29
C LYS A 174 14.03 -14.61 -23.32
N GLU A 175 14.09 -15.27 -22.17
CA GLU A 175 13.91 -16.73 -22.05
C GLU A 175 12.46 -17.15 -22.36
N LEU A 176 11.50 -16.25 -22.15
CA LEU A 176 10.09 -16.38 -22.52
C LEU A 176 9.79 -15.83 -23.92
N ASN A 177 10.76 -15.90 -24.83
CA ASN A 177 10.63 -15.45 -26.23
C ASN A 177 10.15 -13.99 -26.37
N ASP A 178 10.77 -13.10 -25.60
CA ASP A 178 10.46 -11.67 -25.53
C ASP A 178 9.00 -11.36 -25.10
N ALA A 179 8.36 -12.24 -24.32
CA ALA A 179 7.09 -11.96 -23.67
C ALA A 179 7.24 -10.82 -22.65
N ALA A 180 6.24 -9.94 -22.53
CA ALA A 180 6.29 -8.88 -21.53
C ALA A 180 6.20 -9.45 -20.11
N VAL A 181 7.21 -9.21 -19.29
CA VAL A 181 7.21 -9.62 -17.88
C VAL A 181 6.62 -8.49 -17.04
N ILE A 182 5.61 -8.81 -16.25
CA ILE A 182 4.86 -7.89 -15.40
C ILE A 182 5.15 -8.19 -13.93
N ARG A 183 5.39 -7.16 -13.13
CA ARG A 183 5.44 -7.23 -11.67
C ARG A 183 4.53 -6.16 -11.07
N VAL A 184 3.75 -6.53 -10.07
CA VAL A 184 2.81 -5.63 -9.40
C VAL A 184 3.08 -5.66 -7.90
N ASP A 185 3.34 -4.49 -7.33
CA ASP A 185 3.47 -4.27 -5.89
C ASP A 185 2.60 -3.07 -5.51
N LEU A 186 1.55 -3.30 -4.71
CA LEU A 186 0.57 -2.28 -4.35
C LEU A 186 0.57 -2.08 -2.84
N TYR A 187 0.49 -0.85 -2.36
CA TYR A 187 0.60 -0.54 -0.93
C TYR A 187 -0.65 0.21 -0.45
N VAL A 188 -1.40 -0.43 0.45
CA VAL A 188 -2.62 0.13 1.05
C VAL A 188 -2.28 0.53 2.48
N GLU A 189 -2.29 1.82 2.76
CA GLU A 189 -1.93 2.38 4.07
C GLU A 189 -3.13 3.09 4.71
N PHE A 190 -3.25 3.02 6.03
CA PHE A 190 -4.36 3.66 6.75
C PHE A 190 -3.91 4.72 7.77
N VAL A 191 -2.60 4.83 8.05
CA VAL A 191 -2.05 5.83 8.98
C VAL A 191 -1.00 6.69 8.28
N LYS A 192 -1.36 7.93 7.93
CA LYS A 192 -0.35 8.91 7.49
C LYS A 192 0.46 9.40 8.70
N SER A 193 1.77 9.15 8.67
CA SER A 193 2.68 9.74 9.65
C SER A 193 2.88 11.23 9.36
N LYS A 194 2.31 12.10 10.20
CA LYS A 194 2.86 13.47 10.36
C LYS A 194 3.51 13.54 11.73
N GLY A 195 4.76 14.03 11.74
CA GLY A 195 5.55 14.20 12.95
C GLY A 195 4.83 14.98 14.05
N SER A 196 5.32 14.82 15.28
CA SER A 196 4.77 15.41 16.49
C SER A 196 4.68 16.94 16.41
N ASN A 197 3.46 17.50 16.34
CA ASN A 197 3.23 18.95 16.21
C ASN A 197 3.11 19.72 17.54
N LYS A 198 3.66 19.23 18.66
CA LYS A 198 3.69 20.02 19.90
C LYS A 198 5.13 20.28 20.34
N SER A 199 5.53 21.54 20.26
CA SER A 199 6.60 22.10 21.08
C SER A 199 6.03 22.25 22.50
N GLY A 200 6.54 21.48 23.45
CA GLY A 200 6.05 21.45 24.84
C GLY A 200 6.97 20.67 25.78
N ILE A 201 6.64 20.72 27.07
CA ILE A 201 7.35 20.06 28.17
C ILE A 201 6.79 18.64 28.34
N GLY A 202 7.21 17.72 27.48
CA GLY A 202 6.75 16.33 27.53
C GLY A 202 6.92 15.59 26.20
N ALA A 203 6.38 14.38 26.12
CA ALA A 203 6.39 13.56 24.91
C ALA A 203 4.99 13.46 24.32
N ASN A 204 4.86 13.71 23.00
CA ASN A 204 3.60 13.68 22.27
C ASN A 204 3.73 12.84 21.00
N VAL A 205 2.84 11.86 20.83
CA VAL A 205 2.74 11.07 19.60
C VAL A 205 1.33 11.18 19.01
N VAL A 206 1.27 11.31 17.68
CA VAL A 206 0.03 11.51 16.93
C VAL A 206 -0.02 10.53 15.77
N ALA A 207 -1.15 9.86 15.60
CA ALA A 207 -1.52 9.14 14.39
C ALA A 207 -2.72 9.82 13.74
N LYS A 208 -2.70 9.97 12.42
CA LYS A 208 -3.86 10.41 11.63
C LYS A 208 -4.31 9.25 10.77
N THR A 209 -5.56 8.84 10.92
CA THR A 209 -6.14 7.78 10.11
C THR A 209 -6.66 8.36 8.80
N ASN A 210 -6.32 7.72 7.69
CA ASN A 210 -6.81 7.99 6.34
C ASN A 210 -6.38 6.81 5.46
N LEU A 211 -7.34 6.17 4.77
CA LEU A 211 -7.07 5.01 3.92
C LEU A 211 -6.62 5.50 2.53
N VAL A 212 -5.51 4.97 2.03
CA VAL A 212 -4.95 5.35 0.74
C VAL A 212 -4.35 4.17 0.00
N LEU A 213 -4.36 4.24 -1.33
CA LEU A 213 -3.32 3.58 -2.13
C LEU A 213 -2.10 4.51 -2.13
N SER A 214 -1.03 4.06 -1.49
CA SER A 214 0.14 4.85 -1.12
C SER A 214 1.01 5.19 -2.32
N GLU A 215 1.53 6.42 -2.38
CA GLU A 215 2.58 6.78 -3.35
C GLU A 215 3.91 6.07 -3.06
N ASN A 216 4.10 5.60 -1.84
CA ASN A 216 5.33 4.94 -1.44
C ASN A 216 5.33 3.51 -1.98
N SER A 217 6.19 3.27 -2.97
CA SER A 217 6.49 1.94 -3.50
C SER A 217 5.38 1.26 -4.30
N THR A 218 4.18 1.84 -4.42
CA THR A 218 3.14 1.33 -5.34
C THR A 218 3.62 1.42 -6.78
N ILE A 219 3.81 0.27 -7.41
CA ILE A 219 4.35 0.14 -8.76
C ILE A 219 3.63 -0.96 -9.56
N VAL A 220 3.53 -0.73 -10.87
CA VAL A 220 3.38 -1.81 -11.85
C VAL A 220 4.49 -1.67 -12.88
N HIS A 221 5.25 -2.74 -13.06
CA HIS A 221 6.47 -2.74 -13.87
C HIS A 221 6.33 -3.73 -15.02
N PHE A 222 6.47 -3.24 -16.24
CA PHE A 222 6.46 -4.02 -17.47
C PHE A 222 7.85 -3.97 -18.10
N ILE A 223 8.44 -5.13 -18.35
CA ILE A 223 9.74 -5.27 -19.00
C ILE A 223 9.60 -6.20 -20.21
N VAL A 224 10.16 -5.78 -21.36
CA VAL A 224 10.12 -6.58 -22.60
C VAL A 224 11.50 -6.74 -23.20
N GLY A 225 11.83 -7.99 -23.50
CA GLY A 225 12.99 -8.50 -24.21
C GLY A 225 14.32 -8.06 -23.64
N ARG A 226 15.39 -8.36 -24.39
CA ARG A 226 16.76 -7.94 -24.05
C ARG A 226 17.56 -7.57 -25.29
N ASN A 227 18.13 -6.37 -25.31
CA ASN A 227 19.09 -5.95 -26.33
C ASN A 227 20.30 -6.88 -26.35
N LYS A 228 20.66 -7.36 -27.55
CA LYS A 228 21.84 -8.24 -27.77
C LYS A 228 23.14 -7.58 -27.32
N ILE A 229 23.24 -6.26 -27.49
CA ILE A 229 24.40 -5.46 -27.11
C ILE A 229 24.00 -4.62 -25.90
N GLY A 230 24.80 -4.65 -24.82
CA GLY A 230 24.57 -3.87 -23.60
C GLY A 230 23.53 -4.47 -22.63
N GLY A 231 22.69 -5.41 -23.07
CA GLY A 231 21.84 -6.21 -22.18
C GLY A 231 20.67 -5.49 -21.52
N SER A 232 20.36 -4.26 -21.94
CA SER A 232 19.20 -3.47 -21.51
C SER A 232 17.88 -4.02 -22.08
N PRO A 233 16.73 -3.70 -21.50
CA PRO A 233 15.43 -4.10 -22.07
C PRO A 233 15.14 -3.43 -23.41
N LEU A 234 14.34 -4.10 -24.24
CA LEU A 234 13.83 -3.54 -25.51
C LEU A 234 12.82 -2.42 -25.22
N ALA A 235 11.91 -2.69 -24.28
CA ALA A 235 10.93 -1.75 -23.75
C ALA A 235 10.82 -1.95 -22.23
N GLU A 236 10.60 -0.84 -21.53
CA GLU A 236 10.40 -0.84 -20.08
C GLU A 236 9.44 0.29 -19.72
N TYR A 237 8.45 -0.04 -18.90
CA TYR A 237 7.50 0.93 -18.37
C TYR A 237 7.24 0.62 -16.90
N GLN A 238 7.46 1.61 -16.04
CA GLN A 238 7.12 1.52 -14.62
C GLN A 238 6.06 2.57 -14.30
N GLY A 239 4.83 2.13 -14.09
CA GLY A 239 3.74 2.95 -13.57
C GLY A 239 3.87 3.16 -12.08
N ILE A 240 3.68 4.40 -11.61
CA ILE A 240 3.77 4.79 -10.20
C ILE A 240 2.65 5.77 -9.85
N LEU A 241 2.43 6.00 -8.55
CA LEU A 241 1.66 7.15 -8.06
C LEU A 241 2.60 8.33 -7.77
N LYS A 242 2.19 9.56 -8.11
CA LYS A 242 2.90 10.81 -7.75
C LYS A 242 2.39 11.45 -6.46
N LYS A 243 1.27 10.93 -5.96
CA LYS A 243 0.59 11.32 -4.73
C LYS A 243 -0.28 10.15 -4.30
N ASP A 244 -0.42 9.97 -2.98
CA ASP A 244 -1.41 9.05 -2.42
C ASP A 244 -2.77 9.27 -3.09
N LEU A 245 -3.40 8.16 -3.47
CA LEU A 245 -4.79 8.14 -3.89
C LEU A 245 -5.65 7.87 -2.65
N ASP A 246 -6.30 8.92 -2.16
CA ASP A 246 -7.18 8.82 -0.99
C ASP A 246 -8.41 7.96 -1.31
N ILE A 247 -8.82 7.12 -0.35
CA ILE A 247 -9.95 6.18 -0.44
C ILE A 247 -10.99 6.62 0.59
N ASP A 248 -11.81 7.60 0.23
CA ASP A 248 -12.68 8.29 1.18
C ASP A 248 -13.83 7.41 1.67
N GLY A 249 -14.31 7.67 2.89
CA GLY A 249 -15.55 7.08 3.41
C GLY A 249 -15.48 5.62 3.87
N VAL A 250 -14.31 4.98 3.85
CA VAL A 250 -14.12 3.59 4.36
C VAL A 250 -13.93 3.56 5.86
N ILE A 251 -12.95 4.32 6.32
CA ILE A 251 -12.56 4.41 7.71
C ILE A 251 -12.81 5.83 8.20
N LYS A 252 -13.01 5.96 9.51
CA LYS A 252 -13.11 7.28 10.11
C LYS A 252 -11.75 7.98 10.04
N GLU A 253 -11.70 9.13 9.39
CA GLU A 253 -10.57 10.05 9.48
C GLU A 253 -10.56 10.74 10.85
N GLU A 254 -9.55 10.44 11.66
CA GLU A 254 -9.40 11.05 12.97
C GLU A 254 -7.94 11.17 13.40
N LYS A 255 -7.73 12.03 14.41
CA LYS A 255 -6.42 12.26 15.02
C LYS A 255 -6.38 11.58 16.38
N ILE A 256 -5.64 10.48 16.46
CA ILE A 256 -5.41 9.75 17.71
C ILE A 256 -4.11 10.28 18.33
N THR A 257 -4.18 10.73 19.58
CA THR A 257 -3.04 11.32 20.29
C THR A 257 -2.79 10.58 21.61
N ASN A 258 -1.52 10.42 21.96
CA ASN A 258 -1.07 10.06 23.30
C ASN A 258 0.02 11.02 23.79
N TYR A 259 -0.07 11.43 25.05
CA TYR A 259 0.75 12.49 25.61
C TYR A 259 1.08 12.23 27.09
N VAL A 260 2.30 12.58 27.49
CA VAL A 260 2.69 12.64 28.89
C VAL A 260 3.62 13.82 29.13
N ASP A 261 3.31 14.60 30.17
CA ASP A 261 4.17 15.68 30.66
C ASP A 261 5.45 15.12 31.28
N SER A 262 6.56 15.84 31.09
CA SER A 262 7.76 15.59 31.87
C SER A 262 7.56 16.01 33.33
N ASP A 263 8.20 15.30 34.26
CA ASP A 263 8.25 15.72 35.66
C ASP A 263 9.32 16.79 35.85
N TYR A 264 9.02 17.83 36.63
CA TYR A 264 9.92 18.96 36.85
C TYR A 264 9.99 19.32 38.32
N ASP A 265 11.21 19.49 38.80
CA ASP A 265 11.48 20.07 40.11
C ASP A 265 12.42 21.26 39.97
N ASN A 266 11.83 22.46 40.05
CA ASN A 266 12.52 23.75 39.98
C ASN A 266 12.68 24.40 41.35
N TRP A 267 12.01 23.88 42.39
CA TRP A 267 11.97 24.49 43.72
C TRP A 267 12.89 23.75 44.70
N GLY A 268 13.05 22.44 44.50
CA GLY A 268 13.80 21.56 45.37
C GLY A 268 13.21 21.48 46.77
N THR A 269 13.65 20.48 47.53
CA THR A 269 13.30 20.32 48.94
C THR A 269 14.49 20.69 49.81
N LYS A 270 14.33 21.72 50.66
CA LYS A 270 15.38 22.13 51.61
C LYS A 270 15.53 21.08 52.71
N THR A 271 16.77 20.68 52.97
CA THR A 271 17.16 19.78 54.06
C THR A 271 18.20 20.48 54.94
N ALA A 272 18.51 19.89 56.10
CA ALA A 272 19.60 20.38 56.96
C ALA A 272 20.97 20.37 56.27
N PHE A 273 21.10 19.68 55.12
CA PHE A 273 22.37 19.47 54.41
C PHE A 273 22.39 20.09 52.99
N GLY A 274 21.35 20.83 52.60
CA GLY A 274 21.22 21.45 51.28
C GLY A 274 19.87 21.23 50.62
N THR A 275 19.69 21.72 49.39
CA THR A 275 18.47 21.52 48.59
C THR A 275 18.60 20.27 47.72
N VAL A 276 17.66 19.34 47.85
CA VAL A 276 17.58 18.14 47.01
C VAL A 276 16.55 18.35 45.91
N TYR A 277 16.90 18.06 44.67
CA TYR A 277 16.02 18.14 43.52
C TYR A 277 15.68 16.75 43.01
N VAL A 278 14.40 16.47 42.77
CA VAL A 278 13.94 15.14 42.32
C VAL A 278 12.89 15.29 41.21
N ALA A 279 13.17 14.72 40.04
CA ALA A 279 12.17 14.54 38.99
C ALA A 279 12.10 13.09 38.55
N LYS A 280 10.89 12.58 38.33
CA LYS A 280 10.62 11.21 37.92
C LYS A 280 10.53 11.09 36.40
N ASN A 281 11.05 9.99 35.87
CA ASN A 281 10.76 9.60 34.50
C ASN A 281 9.28 9.18 34.39
N LYS A 282 8.62 9.58 33.30
CA LYS A 282 7.20 9.25 33.03
C LYS A 282 7.05 8.56 31.67
N ALA A 283 6.15 7.59 31.60
CA ALA A 283 5.80 6.92 30.35
C ALA A 283 4.29 6.69 30.26
N THR A 284 3.75 6.72 29.04
CA THR A 284 2.36 6.38 28.74
C THR A 284 2.28 5.53 27.47
N ALA A 285 1.31 4.62 27.41
CA ALA A 285 0.98 3.82 26.25
C ALA A 285 -0.53 3.87 25.99
N LYS A 286 -0.91 3.94 24.71
CA LYS A 286 -2.30 3.92 24.28
C LYS A 286 -2.43 3.01 23.07
N ALA A 287 -3.48 2.20 23.05
CA ALA A 287 -3.90 1.43 21.88
C ALA A 287 -5.25 1.96 21.39
N ALA A 288 -5.48 1.92 20.08
CA ALA A 288 -6.75 2.24 19.46
C ALA A 288 -6.99 1.29 18.28
N ILE A 289 -8.24 0.89 18.08
CA ILE A 289 -8.66 0.11 16.92
C ILE A 289 -9.54 1.00 16.05
N VAL A 290 -9.23 1.06 14.77
CA VAL A 290 -9.99 1.79 13.75
C VAL A 290 -10.94 0.79 13.09
N PRO A 291 -12.26 0.91 13.28
CA PRO A 291 -13.20 0.02 12.62
C PRO A 291 -13.19 0.27 11.11
N ALA A 292 -13.16 -0.81 10.32
CA ALA A 292 -13.41 -0.76 8.89
C ALA A 292 -14.76 -1.42 8.57
N ASP A 293 -15.58 -0.75 7.77
CA ASP A 293 -16.76 -1.37 7.17
C ASP A 293 -16.27 -2.30 6.04
N ALA A 294 -16.29 -3.62 6.26
CA ALA A 294 -15.65 -4.56 5.35
C ALA A 294 -16.13 -4.42 3.88
N PRO A 295 -17.44 -4.36 3.56
CA PRO A 295 -17.89 -4.11 2.19
C PRO A 295 -17.36 -2.80 1.58
N LYS A 296 -17.36 -1.69 2.35
CA LYS A 296 -16.80 -0.42 1.84
C LYS A 296 -15.29 -0.47 1.69
N TYR A 297 -14.61 -1.22 2.56
CA TYR A 297 -13.17 -1.41 2.49
C TYR A 297 -12.79 -2.20 1.25
N GLU A 298 -13.46 -3.33 0.99
CA GLU A 298 -13.26 -4.12 -0.23
C GLU A 298 -13.49 -3.27 -1.46
N GLN A 299 -14.69 -2.68 -1.59
CA GLN A 299 -15.05 -1.89 -2.76
C GLN A 299 -14.08 -0.73 -3.02
N GLY A 300 -13.71 0.00 -1.97
CA GLY A 300 -12.84 1.17 -2.08
C GLY A 300 -11.44 0.85 -2.52
N VAL A 301 -10.86 -0.19 -1.91
CA VAL A 301 -9.52 -0.62 -2.24
C VAL A 301 -9.47 -1.28 -3.62
N GLU A 302 -10.45 -2.12 -3.96
CA GLU A 302 -10.58 -2.68 -5.30
C GLU A 302 -10.67 -1.59 -6.37
N GLN A 303 -11.49 -0.55 -6.15
CA GLN A 303 -11.62 0.56 -7.08
C GLN A 303 -10.31 1.35 -7.23
N ALA A 304 -9.59 1.60 -6.13
CA ALA A 304 -8.31 2.30 -6.18
C ALA A 304 -7.24 1.51 -6.96
N ILE A 305 -7.18 0.20 -6.73
CA ILE A 305 -6.27 -0.72 -7.42
C ILE A 305 -6.62 -0.80 -8.91
N ASP A 306 -7.90 -0.96 -9.25
CA ASP A 306 -8.36 -1.04 -10.66
C ASP A 306 -8.01 0.23 -11.42
N VAL A 307 -8.31 1.42 -10.86
CA VAL A 307 -7.97 2.71 -11.49
C VAL A 307 -6.47 2.81 -11.76
N PHE A 308 -5.63 2.40 -10.81
CA PHE A 308 -4.18 2.42 -10.96
C PHE A 308 -3.71 1.45 -12.06
N LEU A 309 -4.06 0.17 -11.96
CA LEU A 309 -3.58 -0.87 -12.88
C LEU A 309 -4.10 -0.65 -14.30
N LYS A 310 -5.39 -0.31 -14.45
CA LYS A 310 -6.02 -0.07 -15.75
C LYS A 310 -5.40 1.13 -16.46
N HIS A 311 -5.14 2.23 -15.73
CA HIS A 311 -4.46 3.38 -16.30
C HIS A 311 -3.06 3.01 -16.84
N HIS A 312 -2.25 2.33 -16.02
CA HIS A 312 -0.89 1.99 -16.38
C HIS A 312 -0.79 0.92 -17.47
N LEU A 313 -1.72 -0.04 -17.51
CA LEU A 313 -1.82 -0.97 -18.62
C LEU A 313 -2.17 -0.25 -19.94
N ASN A 314 -3.10 0.71 -19.91
CA ASN A 314 -3.45 1.51 -21.09
C ASN A 314 -2.24 2.31 -21.61
N GLU A 315 -1.49 2.93 -20.71
CA GLU A 315 -0.26 3.66 -21.04
C GLU A 315 0.82 2.75 -21.63
N PHE A 316 1.05 1.58 -21.02
CA PHE A 316 1.99 0.59 -21.55
C PHE A 316 1.59 0.11 -22.95
N HIS A 317 0.33 -0.31 -23.11
CA HIS A 317 -0.17 -0.81 -24.38
C HIS A 317 -0.09 0.27 -25.47
N SER A 318 -0.58 1.48 -25.22
CA SER A 318 -0.63 2.53 -26.24
C SER A 318 0.74 3.06 -26.70
N LYS A 319 1.76 3.04 -25.82
CA LYS A 319 3.07 3.65 -26.10
C LYS A 319 4.15 2.66 -26.52
N TYR A 320 4.03 1.40 -26.12
CA TYR A 320 5.11 0.43 -26.26
C TYR A 320 4.75 -0.77 -27.15
N PHE A 321 3.46 -1.12 -27.24
CA PHE A 321 2.96 -2.20 -28.10
C PHE A 321 2.58 -1.68 -29.50
N LYS A 322 2.84 -2.48 -30.53
CA LYS A 322 2.59 -2.14 -31.94
C LYS A 322 1.19 -2.50 -32.42
#